data_AF-A0A0M4M448-F1
#
_entry.id   AF-A0A0M4M448-F1
#
_cell.length_a   1.000
_cell.length_b   1.000
_cell.length_c   1.000
_cell.angle_alpha   90.00
_cell.angle_beta   90.00
_cell.angle_gamma   90.00
#
_symmetry.space_group_name_H-M   'P 1'
#
loop_
_entity.id
_entity.type
_entity.pdbx_description
1 polymer ?
#
loop_
_entity_poly.entity_id
_entity_poly.type
_entity_poly.pdbx_seq_one_letter_code
_entity_poly.pdbx_strand_id
1 'polypeptide(L)'
;MTLTRLWNYSTVLPDKLTTRAWMNADSNYSYMKHYSHSYDSLDNVWKAWQGSILYVDWTSDNEIDHAMFVVGVVVKDGKANPVIDQKTENRHQITLTESLQHAHEQGENNMTWYGLQYRYD
;
A
#
# COMPACT_ATOMS: atom_id res chain seq x y z
N MET A 1 -0.57 36.94 -13.85
CA MET A 1 0.03 35.78 -13.16
C MET A 1 -1.08 34.81 -12.81
N THR A 2 -0.94 33.59 -13.29
CA THR A 2 -1.89 32.48 -13.26
C THR A 2 -1.92 31.81 -11.89
N LEU A 3 -3.11 31.50 -11.40
CA LEU A 3 -3.32 30.36 -10.51
C LEU A 3 -4.44 29.52 -11.12
N THR A 4 -4.06 28.68 -12.08
CA THR A 4 -4.92 27.61 -12.59
C THR A 4 -5.08 26.61 -11.44
N ARG A 5 -6.20 26.65 -10.72
CA ARG A 5 -6.58 25.57 -9.80
C ARG A 5 -6.81 24.32 -10.64
N LEU A 6 -5.81 23.44 -10.69
CA LEU A 6 -5.86 22.12 -11.30
C LEU A 6 -6.63 21.13 -10.41
N TRP A 7 -7.91 21.39 -10.10
CA TRP A 7 -8.80 20.38 -9.53
C TRP A 7 -10.24 20.72 -9.89
N ASN A 8 -10.67 20.31 -11.08
CA ASN A 8 -12.09 20.23 -11.39
C ASN A 8 -12.61 18.90 -10.87
N TYR A 9 -13.46 18.95 -9.84
CA TYR A 9 -14.34 17.85 -9.51
C TYR A 9 -15.23 17.57 -10.73
N SER A 10 -15.16 16.35 -11.26
CA SER A 10 -16.16 15.91 -12.22
C SER A 10 -17.50 15.77 -11.49
N THR A 11 -18.47 16.59 -11.87
CA THR A 11 -19.88 16.53 -11.44
C THR A 11 -20.72 15.62 -12.32
N VAL A 12 -20.07 14.76 -13.13
CA VAL A 12 -20.74 13.75 -13.95
C VAL A 12 -20.97 12.51 -13.10
N LEU A 13 -22.15 11.88 -13.23
CA LEU A 13 -22.63 10.83 -12.35
C LEU A 13 -21.55 9.76 -12.02
N PRO A 14 -21.25 9.51 -10.73
CA PRO A 14 -19.88 9.27 -10.25
C PRO A 14 -19.73 7.93 -9.52
N ASP A 15 -20.70 7.02 -9.63
CA ASP A 15 -20.94 6.01 -8.61
C ASP A 15 -19.98 4.83 -8.60
N LYS A 16 -19.09 4.60 -9.60
CA LYS A 16 -18.19 3.42 -9.53
C LYS A 16 -16.73 3.49 -10.00
N LEU A 17 -16.28 4.42 -10.85
CA LEU A 17 -15.04 4.10 -11.62
C LEU A 17 -13.85 5.06 -11.54
N THR A 18 -13.97 6.33 -11.12
CA THR A 18 -12.82 7.25 -11.23
C THR A 18 -12.29 7.83 -9.92
N THR A 19 -12.93 7.57 -8.77
CA THR A 19 -12.55 8.15 -7.47
C THR A 19 -11.89 7.18 -6.49
N ARG A 20 -11.99 5.85 -6.68
CA ARG A 20 -11.55 4.87 -5.66
C ARG A 20 -10.05 4.87 -5.38
N ALA A 21 -9.21 5.21 -6.35
CA ALA A 21 -7.76 5.33 -6.12
C ALA A 21 -7.39 6.55 -5.25
N TRP A 22 -8.28 7.55 -5.11
CA TRP A 22 -8.03 8.81 -4.42
C TRP A 22 -8.72 8.90 -3.03
N MET A 23 -9.10 7.76 -2.44
CA MET A 23 -9.78 7.66 -1.13
C MET A 23 -8.89 6.99 -0.07
N ASN A 24 -9.47 6.36 0.95
CA ASN A 24 -8.77 5.63 2.01
C ASN A 24 -8.08 4.34 1.49
N ALA A 25 -7.23 3.73 2.33
CA ALA A 25 -6.43 2.56 1.97
C ALA A 25 -7.28 1.37 1.51
N ASP A 26 -8.41 1.08 2.17
CA ASP A 26 -9.35 0.03 1.75
C ASP A 26 -9.92 0.26 0.34
N SER A 27 -10.45 1.46 0.06
CA SER A 27 -10.96 1.79 -1.27
C SER A 27 -9.88 1.65 -2.35
N ASN A 28 -8.65 2.07 -2.02
CA ASN A 28 -7.51 1.98 -2.92
C ASN A 28 -7.12 0.51 -3.16
N TYR A 29 -7.03 -0.32 -2.12
CA TYR A 29 -6.80 -1.77 -2.24
C TYR A 29 -7.84 -2.46 -3.12
N SER A 30 -9.13 -2.20 -2.85
CA SER A 30 -10.24 -2.75 -3.63
C SER A 30 -10.12 -2.39 -5.11
N TYR A 31 -9.78 -1.13 -5.42
CA TYR A 31 -9.54 -0.69 -6.79
C TYR A 31 -8.33 -1.38 -7.42
N MET A 32 -7.17 -1.33 -6.77
CA MET A 32 -5.93 -1.89 -7.30
C MET A 32 -6.05 -3.39 -7.55
N LYS A 33 -6.67 -4.13 -6.63
CA LYS A 33 -6.86 -5.58 -6.74
C LYS A 33 -7.82 -6.00 -7.84
N HIS A 34 -8.95 -5.32 -7.97
CA HIS A 34 -10.07 -5.82 -8.79
C HIS A 34 -10.23 -5.10 -10.13
N TYR A 35 -9.73 -3.87 -10.25
CA TYR A 35 -10.08 -2.99 -11.38
C TYR A 35 -8.86 -2.38 -12.09
N SER A 36 -7.71 -2.24 -11.45
CA SER A 36 -6.54 -1.64 -12.11
C SER A 36 -5.99 -2.49 -13.25
N HIS A 37 -6.14 -3.82 -13.14
CA HIS A 37 -5.47 -4.81 -13.99
C HIS A 37 -3.93 -4.71 -14.01
N SER A 38 -3.33 -3.89 -13.16
CA SER A 38 -1.88 -3.64 -13.08
C SER A 38 -1.17 -4.47 -12.03
N TYR A 39 -1.91 -5.19 -11.18
CA TYR A 39 -1.34 -5.92 -10.05
C TYR A 39 -1.84 -7.36 -9.97
N ASP A 40 -0.96 -8.23 -9.47
CA ASP A 40 -1.30 -9.58 -9.02
C ASP A 40 -1.34 -9.63 -7.49
N SER A 41 -2.26 -10.43 -6.95
CA SER A 41 -2.32 -10.66 -5.50
C SER A 41 -1.14 -11.51 -5.05
N LEU A 42 -0.47 -11.08 -3.99
CA LEU A 42 0.55 -11.86 -3.31
C LEU A 42 -0.11 -12.75 -2.26
N ASP A 43 0.31 -14.00 -2.25
CA ASP A 43 0.02 -14.99 -1.22
C ASP A 43 0.83 -14.75 0.07
N ASN A 44 1.91 -13.96 -0.02
CA ASN A 44 2.70 -13.53 1.14
C ASN A 44 3.40 -12.19 0.86
N VAL A 45 3.24 -11.19 1.74
CA VAL A 45 3.87 -9.86 1.61
C VAL A 45 5.40 -9.89 1.63
N TRP A 46 6.02 -10.92 2.20
CA TRP A 46 7.47 -11.11 2.17
C TRP A 46 8.01 -11.44 0.77
N LYS A 47 7.14 -11.81 -0.18
CA LYS A 47 7.49 -12.01 -1.60
C LYS A 47 7.42 -10.72 -2.42
N ALA A 48 6.99 -9.60 -1.82
CA ALA A 48 6.82 -8.36 -2.54
C ALA A 48 8.15 -7.83 -3.09
N TRP A 49 8.14 -7.48 -4.38
CA TRP A 49 9.27 -6.84 -5.04
C TRP A 49 9.01 -5.35 -5.25
N GLN A 50 10.02 -4.62 -5.74
CA GLN A 50 9.89 -3.21 -6.08
C GLN A 50 8.63 -2.96 -6.94
N GLY A 51 7.92 -1.86 -6.66
CA GLY A 51 6.66 -1.51 -7.30
C GLY A 51 5.42 -2.14 -6.64
N SER A 52 5.59 -3.09 -5.73
CA SER A 52 4.46 -3.63 -4.97
C SER A 52 3.83 -2.59 -4.05
N ILE A 53 2.54 -2.76 -3.78
CA ILE A 53 1.81 -2.04 -2.73
C ILE A 53 1.44 -3.03 -1.63
N LEU A 54 1.75 -2.67 -0.39
CA LEU A 54 1.36 -3.42 0.80
C LEU A 54 0.27 -2.63 1.51
N TYR A 55 -0.88 -3.28 1.71
CA TYR A 55 -1.97 -2.75 2.51
C TYR A 55 -2.09 -3.53 3.80
N VAL A 56 -2.53 -2.86 4.86
CA VAL A 56 -2.60 -3.45 6.19
C VAL A 56 -3.89 -2.98 6.86
N ASP A 57 -4.58 -3.91 7.49
CA ASP A 57 -5.45 -3.64 8.64
C ASP A 57 -4.53 -3.52 9.85
N TRP A 58 -4.13 -2.29 10.16
CA TRP A 58 -3.05 -2.00 11.10
C TRP A 58 -3.52 -2.19 12.56
N THR A 59 -4.71 -1.69 12.87
CA THR A 59 -5.34 -1.73 14.20
C THR A 59 -6.11 -3.02 14.50
N SER A 60 -6.21 -3.93 13.52
CA SER A 60 -6.90 -5.22 13.65
C SER A 60 -8.41 -5.08 13.87
N ASP A 61 -9.04 -4.06 13.28
CA ASP A 61 -10.48 -3.78 13.38
C ASP A 61 -11.29 -4.24 12.16
N ASN A 62 -10.65 -4.96 11.23
CA ASN A 62 -11.16 -5.40 9.94
C ASN A 62 -11.32 -4.28 8.89
N GLU A 63 -10.70 -3.11 9.10
CA GLU A 63 -10.58 -2.07 8.08
C GLU A 63 -9.13 -1.98 7.59
N ILE A 64 -8.93 -1.89 6.28
CA ILE A 64 -7.62 -1.58 5.72
C ILE A 64 -7.41 -0.07 5.84
N ASP A 65 -6.54 0.33 6.76
CA ASP A 65 -6.28 1.72 7.15
C ASP A 65 -4.89 2.22 6.78
N HIS A 66 -3.94 1.31 6.47
CA HIS A 66 -2.57 1.65 6.16
C HIS A 66 -2.10 1.10 4.80
N ALA A 67 -1.24 1.87 4.12
CA ALA A 67 -0.69 1.53 2.82
C ALA A 67 0.79 1.94 2.70
N MET A 68 1.58 1.10 2.03
CA MET A 68 3.02 1.25 1.86
C MET A 68 3.44 0.85 0.45
N PHE A 69 4.49 1.47 -0.05
CA PHE A 69 5.07 1.13 -1.35
C PHE A 69 6.41 0.42 -1.15
N VAL A 70 6.62 -0.67 -1.88
CA VAL A 70 7.91 -1.36 -1.92
C VAL A 70 8.81 -0.66 -2.92
N VAL A 71 9.90 -0.06 -2.43
CA VAL A 71 10.86 0.72 -3.23
C VAL A 71 12.14 -0.06 -3.54
N GLY A 72 12.34 -1.22 -2.91
CA GLY A 72 13.46 -2.10 -3.14
C GLY A 72 13.34 -3.38 -2.32
N VAL A 73 14.34 -4.25 -2.40
CA VAL A 73 14.41 -5.48 -1.59
C VAL A 73 15.85 -5.70 -1.16
N VAL A 74 16.04 -6.00 0.12
CA VAL A 74 17.31 -6.50 0.65
C VAL A 74 17.22 -8.01 0.80
N VAL A 75 18.21 -8.74 0.30
CA VAL A 75 18.27 -10.19 0.44
C VAL A 75 19.43 -10.56 1.35
N LYS A 76 19.13 -11.33 2.41
CA LYS A 76 20.14 -11.87 3.33
C LYS A 76 19.85 -13.34 3.58
N ASP A 77 20.88 -14.18 3.43
CA ASP A 77 20.79 -15.64 3.64
C ASP A 77 19.63 -16.30 2.84
N GLY A 78 19.42 -15.83 1.61
CA GLY A 78 18.34 -16.31 0.72
C GLY A 78 16.93 -15.85 1.10
N LYS A 79 16.78 -15.00 2.12
CA LYS A 79 15.49 -14.43 2.55
C LYS A 79 15.37 -12.99 2.06
N ALA A 80 14.27 -12.71 1.35
CA ALA A 80 13.92 -11.38 0.92
C ALA A 80 13.31 -10.58 2.09
N ASN A 81 13.70 -9.31 2.17
CA ASN A 81 13.13 -8.33 3.08
C ASN A 81 12.77 -7.08 2.27
N PRO A 82 11.48 -6.85 1.97
CA PRO A 82 11.04 -5.68 1.22
C PRO A 82 11.48 -4.39 1.92
N VAL A 83 11.90 -3.41 1.14
CA VAL A 83 12.20 -2.05 1.60
C VAL A 83 11.01 -1.17 1.23
N ILE A 84 10.45 -0.46 2.21
CA ILE A 84 9.18 0.25 2.10
C ILE A 84 9.31 1.74 2.39
N ASP A 85 8.44 2.50 1.74
CA ASP A 85 8.09 3.87 2.12
C ASP A 85 6.64 3.89 2.63
N GLN A 86 6.40 4.61 3.73
CA GLN A 86 5.08 4.74 4.35
C GLN A 86 4.77 6.16 4.85
N LYS A 87 3.48 6.48 5.02
CA LYS A 87 3.02 7.86 5.31
C LYS A 87 2.59 8.13 6.76
N THR A 88 2.45 7.12 7.62
CA THR A 88 1.99 7.31 9.01
C THR A 88 2.63 6.31 9.99
N GLU A 89 3.57 6.72 10.84
CA GLU A 89 4.41 7.91 10.68
C GLU A 89 5.20 7.85 9.36
N ASN A 90 5.73 8.99 8.90
CA ASN A 90 6.59 8.99 7.72
C ASN A 90 7.84 8.15 8.00
N ARG A 91 8.01 7.07 7.24
CA ARG A 91 9.25 6.28 7.24
C ARG A 91 9.64 6.04 5.79
N HIS A 92 10.92 6.15 5.53
CA HIS A 92 11.47 6.12 4.18
C HIS A 92 12.59 5.09 4.14
N GLN A 93 12.53 4.22 3.15
CA GLN A 93 13.53 3.22 2.84
C GLN A 93 13.90 2.31 4.02
N ILE A 94 12.93 2.02 4.88
CA ILE A 94 13.11 1.04 5.96
C ILE A 94 12.70 -0.35 5.48
N THR A 95 13.24 -1.39 6.09
CA THR A 95 12.81 -2.75 5.80
C THR A 95 11.43 -3.04 6.38
N LEU A 96 10.71 -4.01 5.80
CA LEU A 96 9.43 -4.47 6.32
C LEU A 96 9.58 -5.05 7.74
N THR A 97 10.72 -5.68 8.03
CA THR A 97 11.05 -6.12 9.40
C THR A 97 11.16 -4.94 10.38
N GLU A 98 11.85 -3.85 10.01
CA GLU A 98 11.93 -2.65 10.84
C GLU A 98 10.55 -2.01 11.03
N SER A 99 9.72 -1.97 9.99
CA SER A 99 8.35 -1.45 10.09
C SER A 99 7.51 -2.25 11.09
N LEU A 100 7.59 -3.59 11.05
CA LEU A 100 6.92 -4.48 12.00
C LEU A 100 7.45 -4.32 13.43
N GLN A 101 8.77 -4.13 13.60
CA GLN A 101 9.33 -3.86 14.92
C GLN A 101 8.72 -2.58 15.52
N HIS A 102 8.62 -1.50 14.73
CA HIS A 102 7.99 -0.27 15.18
C HIS A 102 6.50 -0.44 15.49
N ALA A 103 5.78 -1.24 14.70
CA ALA A 103 4.37 -1.56 14.97
C ALA A 103 4.23 -2.26 16.34
N HIS A 104 5.05 -3.28 16.61
CA HIS A 104 5.05 -3.98 17.89
C HIS A 104 5.41 -3.06 19.07
N GLU A 105 6.37 -2.16 18.90
CA GLU A 105 6.74 -1.13 19.89
C GLU A 105 5.58 -0.18 20.20
N GLN A 106 4.66 0.02 19.25
CA GLN A 106 3.44 0.82 19.40
C GLN A 106 2.24 0.03 19.95
N GLY A 107 2.40 -1.28 20.19
CA GLY A 107 1.34 -2.16 20.67
C GLY A 107 0.52 -2.85 19.57
N GLU A 108 0.84 -2.58 18.30
CA GLU A 108 0.15 -3.13 17.14
C GLU A 108 0.76 -4.49 16.78
N ASN A 109 0.10 -5.58 17.22
CA ASN A 109 0.65 -6.94 17.15
C ASN A 109 -0.16 -7.92 16.30
N ASN A 110 -1.37 -7.55 15.88
CA ASN A 110 -2.33 -8.48 15.25
C ASN A 110 -2.75 -8.05 13.83
N MET A 111 -1.88 -7.31 13.15
CA MET A 111 -2.14 -6.75 11.82
C MET A 111 -2.46 -7.81 10.77
N THR A 112 -3.40 -7.52 9.88
CA THR A 112 -3.68 -8.36 8.69
C THR A 112 -3.13 -7.71 7.43
N TRP A 113 -2.33 -8.45 6.68
CA TRP A 113 -1.54 -7.92 5.56
C TRP A 113 -2.07 -8.37 4.20
N TYR A 114 -2.06 -7.46 3.23
CA TYR A 114 -2.51 -7.68 1.87
C TYR A 114 -1.48 -7.12 0.88
N GLY A 115 -0.82 -8.00 0.13
CA GLY A 115 0.19 -7.61 -0.85
C GLY A 115 -0.33 -7.62 -2.28
N LEU A 116 0.02 -6.59 -3.05
CA LEU A 116 -0.21 -6.51 -4.50
C LEU A 116 1.13 -6.28 -5.21
N GLN A 117 1.53 -7.20 -6.09
CA GLN A 117 2.74 -7.07 -6.90
C GLN A 117 2.41 -6.41 -8.23
N TYR A 118 3.15 -5.36 -8.59
CA TYR A 118 3.02 -4.73 -9.90
C TYR A 118 3.40 -5.72 -11.00
N ARG A 119 2.56 -5.82 -12.04
CA ARG A 119 2.83 -6.61 -13.24
C ARG A 119 3.87 -5.88 -14.08
N TYR A 120 5.01 -6.52 -14.28
CA TYR A 120 5.95 -6.15 -15.32
C TYR A 120 5.56 -6.94 -16.56
N ASP A 121 4.76 -6.33 -17.42
CA ASP A 121 4.51 -6.81 -18.78
C ASP A 121 5.73 -6.62 -19.70
#